data_AF-A0A0L6Z6W6-F1
#
_entry.id   AF-A0A0L6Z6W6-F1
#
_cell.length_a   1.000
_cell.length_b   1.000
_cell.length_c   1.000
_cell.angle_alpha   90.00
_cell.angle_beta   90.00
_cell.angle_gamma   90.00
#
_symmetry.space_group_name_H-M   'P 1'
#
loop_
_entity.id
_entity.type
_entity.pdbx_description
1 polymer ?
#
loop_
_entity_poly.entity_id
_entity_poly.type
_entity_poly.pdbx_seq_one_letter_code
_entity_poly.pdbx_strand_id
1 'polypeptide(L)' 'MDRMIKGDFEPGFYVKHFVKDMNIAISEAKEMGISAPGLELSKSLYDKLVEEGKENKGTQVLFELLDK' A
#
# COMPACT_ATOMS: atom_id res chain seq x y z
N MET A 1 -16.12 -17.49 -1.92
CA MET A 1 -15.95 -18.49 -3.00
C MET A 1 -16.27 -17.93 -4.40
N ASP A 2 -16.15 -16.62 -4.67
CA ASP A 2 -16.57 -16.05 -5.98
C ASP A 2 -15.43 -15.61 -6.93
N ARG A 3 -14.22 -15.37 -6.41
CA ARG A 3 -13.09 -14.88 -7.24
C ARG A 3 -12.43 -15.97 -8.08
N MET A 4 -12.37 -17.22 -7.58
CA MET A 4 -11.69 -18.33 -8.25
C MET A 4 -12.40 -18.86 -9.51
N ILE A 5 -13.72 -18.68 -9.62
CA ILE A 5 -14.51 -19.25 -10.74
C ILE A 5 -14.45 -18.34 -11.98
N LYS A 6 -14.06 -17.07 -11.84
CA LYS A 6 -14.07 -16.07 -12.92
C LYS A 6 -12.73 -15.87 -13.65
N GLY A 7 -11.67 -16.61 -13.29
CA GLY A 7 -10.36 -16.45 -13.92
C GLY A 7 -9.69 -15.10 -13.60
N ASP A 8 -10.05 -14.49 -12.48
CA ASP A 8 -9.49 -13.24 -12.01
C ASP A 8 -8.25 -13.52 -11.13
N PHE A 9 -7.08 -13.35 -11.73
CA PHE A 9 -5.77 -13.60 -11.13
C PHE A 9 -5.07 -12.31 -10.66
N GLU A 10 -5.77 -11.17 -10.64
CA GLU A 10 -5.19 -9.93 -10.16
C GLU A 10 -5.02 -9.99 -8.62
N PRO A 11 -3.84 -9.65 -8.05
CA PRO A 11 -3.68 -9.59 -6.61
C PRO A 11 -4.71 -8.64 -6.02
N GLY A 12 -5.52 -9.14 -5.10
CA GLY A 12 -6.69 -8.41 -4.60
C GLY A 12 -6.40 -7.08 -3.89
N PHE A 13 -5.13 -6.73 -3.67
CA PHE A 13 -4.69 -5.47 -3.05
C PHE A 13 -3.30 -5.04 -3.56
N TYR A 14 -3.28 -4.14 -4.55
CA TYR A 14 -2.03 -3.62 -5.15
C TYR A 14 -1.35 -2.56 -4.28
N VAL A 15 -0.01 -2.52 -4.32
CA VAL A 15 0.79 -1.47 -3.67
C VAL A 15 0.35 -0.07 -4.11
N LYS A 16 0.11 0.16 -5.41
CA LYS A 16 -0.36 1.46 -5.92
C LYS A 16 -1.68 1.92 -5.32
N HIS A 17 -2.63 0.99 -5.08
CA HIS A 17 -3.91 1.32 -4.46
C HIS A 17 -3.73 1.61 -2.98
N PHE A 18 -2.88 0.83 -2.30
CA PHE A 18 -2.60 1.06 -0.90
C PHE A 18 -1.92 2.42 -0.65
N VAL A 19 -0.95 2.82 -1.49
CA VAL A 19 -0.32 4.14 -1.42
C VAL A 19 -1.32 5.27 -1.64
N LYS A 20 -2.26 5.11 -2.58
CA LYS A 20 -3.34 6.08 -2.80
C LYS A 20 -4.21 6.25 -1.54
N ASP A 21 -4.64 5.15 -0.92
CA ASP A 21 -5.50 5.21 0.26
C ASP A 21 -4.75 5.81 1.47
N MET A 22 -3.46 5.49 1.62
CA MET A 22 -2.60 6.10 2.65
C MET A 22 -2.44 7.62 2.46
N ASN A 23 -2.33 8.11 1.23
CA ASN A 23 -2.29 9.55 0.96
C ASN A 23 -3.57 10.25 1.44
N ILE A 24 -4.74 9.66 1.14
CA ILE A 24 -6.03 10.20 1.58
C ILE A 24 -6.08 10.21 3.11
N ALA A 25 -5.77 9.09 3.76
CA ALA A 25 -5.82 8.99 5.22
C ALA A 25 -4.84 9.95 5.93
N ILE A 26 -3.64 10.19 5.39
CA ILE A 26 -2.71 11.20 5.93
C ILE A 26 -3.25 12.62 5.73
N SER A 27 -3.85 12.91 4.58
CA SER A 27 -4.46 14.22 4.30
C SER A 27 -5.58 14.51 5.30
N GLU A 28 -6.50 13.56 5.49
CA GLU A 28 -7.60 13.67 6.44
C GLU A 28 -7.08 13.81 7.88
N ALA A 29 -6.09 13.01 8.28
CA ALA A 29 -5.48 13.13 9.61
C ALA A 29 -4.87 14.53 9.83
N LYS A 30 -4.21 15.08 8.81
CA LYS A 30 -3.64 16.43 8.86
C LYS A 30 -4.73 17.50 8.97
N GLU A 31 -5.84 17.37 8.25
CA GLU A 31 -6.99 18.28 8.35
C GLU A 31 -7.66 18.21 9.72
N MET A 32 -7.69 17.02 10.35
CA MET A 32 -8.20 16.82 11.71
C MET A 32 -7.20 17.23 12.81
N GLY A 33 -5.99 17.67 12.45
CA GLY A 33 -4.92 17.98 13.42
C GLY A 33 -4.40 16.74 14.17
N ILE A 34 -4.63 15.55 13.63
CA ILE A 34 -4.17 14.27 14.16
C ILE A 34 -2.82 13.92 13.53
N SER A 35 -1.82 13.66 14.36
CA SER A 35 -0.54 13.12 13.87
C SER A 35 -0.67 11.62 13.61
N ALA A 36 -0.32 11.19 12.40
CA ALA A 36 -0.35 9.78 11.99
C ALA A 36 1.04 9.25 11.62
N PRO A 37 2.03 9.30 12.53
CA PRO A 37 3.43 9.02 12.21
C PRO A 37 3.68 7.57 11.76
N GLY A 38 2.90 6.61 12.28
CA GLY A 38 2.97 5.22 11.82
C GLY A 38 2.45 5.02 10.40
N LEU A 39 1.45 5.81 10.00
CA LEU A 39 0.90 5.80 8.65
C LEU A 39 1.85 6.48 7.66
N GLU A 40 2.47 7.60 8.06
CA GLU A 40 3.51 8.27 7.28
C GLU A 40 4.72 7.36 7.06
N LEU A 41 5.17 6.66 8.11
CA LEU A 41 6.23 5.66 7.99
C LEU A 41 5.83 4.55 7.03
N SER A 42 4.64 3.99 7.18
CA SER A 42 4.13 2.95 6.28
C SER A 42 4.13 3.43 4.82
N LYS A 43 3.59 4.62 4.56
CA LYS A 43 3.59 5.23 3.23
C LYS A 43 5.01 5.32 2.66
N SER A 44 5.99 5.78 3.45
CA SER A 44 7.38 5.87 2.99
C SER A 44 7.99 4.52 2.57
N LEU A 45 7.58 3.43 3.22
CA LEU A 45 8.03 2.09 2.86
C LEU A 45 7.39 1.60 1.56
N TYR A 46 6.09 1.89 1.37
CA TYR A 46 5.41 1.55 0.12
C TYR A 46 5.82 2.45 -1.05
N ASP A 47 6.17 3.70 -0.81
CA ASP A 47 6.76 4.57 -1.85
C ASP A 47 8.08 3.97 -2.36
N LYS A 48 8.95 3.45 -1.48
CA LYS A 48 10.17 2.74 -1.90
C LYS A 48 9.87 1.52 -2.78
N LEU A 49 8.80 0.78 -2.46
CA LEU A 49 8.37 -0.34 -3.29
C LEU A 49 7.88 0.12 -4.67
N VAL A 50 7.19 1.25 -4.75
CA VAL A 50 6.80 1.86 -6.03
C VAL A 50 8.03 2.29 -6.82
N GLU A 51 9.03 2.91 -6.17
CA GLU A 51 10.31 3.27 -6.79
C GLU A 51 11.09 2.05 -7.31
N GLU A 52 11.00 0.91 -6.63
CA GLU A 52 11.56 -0.38 -7.08
C GLU A 52 10.73 -1.05 -8.21
N GLY A 53 9.68 -0.40 -8.74
CA GLY A 53 8.81 -0.94 -9.78
C GLY A 53 7.87 -2.04 -9.31
N LYS A 54 7.66 -2.16 -7.99
CA LYS A 54 6.81 -3.20 -7.36
C LYS A 54 5.37 -2.72 -7.13
N GLU A 55 4.95 -1.66 -7.79
CA GLU A 55 3.62 -1.03 -7.65
C GLU A 55 2.44 -1.96 -8.00
N ASN A 56 2.68 -2.90 -8.92
CA ASN A 56 1.71 -3.91 -9.36
C ASN A 56 1.84 -5.24 -8.59
N LYS A 57 2.72 -5.31 -7.58
CA LYS A 57 2.74 -6.45 -6.64
C LYS A 57 1.69 -6.23 -5.54
N GLY A 58 1.34 -7.32 -4.85
CA GLY A 58 0.48 -7.23 -3.67
C GLY A 58 1.19 -6.59 -2.48
N THR A 59 0.44 -6.07 -1.51
CA THR A 59 0.99 -5.40 -0.32
C THR A 59 1.97 -6.25 0.51
N GLN A 60 1.88 -7.57 0.41
CA GLN A 60 2.84 -8.51 1.02
C GLN A 60 4.29 -8.32 0.53
N VAL A 61 4.52 -7.61 -0.59
CA VAL A 61 5.88 -7.34 -1.07
C VAL A 61 6.70 -6.50 -0.09
N LEU A 62 6.05 -5.83 0.88
CA LEU A 62 6.73 -5.14 1.98
C LEU A 62 7.71 -6.03 2.75
N PHE A 63 7.44 -7.35 2.84
CA PHE A 63 8.39 -8.29 3.45
C PHE A 63 9.75 -8.31 2.73
N GLU A 64 9.79 -8.20 1.39
CA GLU A 64 11.05 -8.14 0.63
C GLU A 64 11.90 -6.90 0.99
N LEU A 65 11.27 -5.82 1.48
CA LEU A 65 11.95 -4.59 1.90
C LEU A 65 12.47 -4.69 3.35
N LEU A 66 11.75 -5.43 4.21
CA LEU A 66 12.06 -5.56 5.64
C LEU A 66 13.04 -6.71 5.96
N ASP A 67 13.13 -7.71 5.10
CA ASP A 67 14.01 -8.89 5.25
C ASP A 67 15.46 -8.63 4.73
N LYS A 68 15.84 -7.37 4.56
CA LYS A 68 17.18 -6.94 4.11
C LYS A 68 18.17 -6.75 5.25
#